data_AF-A0A537ND55-F1
#
_entry.id   AF-A0A537ND55-F1
#
_cell.length_a   1.000
_cell.length_b   1.000
_cell.length_c   1.000
_cell.angle_alpha   90.00
_cell.angle_beta   90.00
_cell.angle_gamma   90.00
#
_symmetry.space_group_name_H-M   'P 1'
#
loop_
_entity.id
_entity.type
_entity.pdbx_description
1 polymer ?
#
loop_
_entity_poly.entity_id
_entity_poly.type
_entity_poly.pdbx_seq_one_letter_code
_entity_poly.pdbx_strand_id
1 'polypeptide(L)'
;MSRITIVAVTALFAFTLAPAVAEDVLITQYKADPSGAPYGVAIEQGFFKKAGIDITGVISGAGGGTSVRSAIASDLGFGDVSPAPVIAAIEQGEDIKIVALGSRSLADNVVIVMPNSAVKSVKDLKGKKFAISNPKSLGR
;
A
#
# COMPACT_ATOMS: atom_id res chain seq x y z
N MET A 1 -70.34 -3.88 2.25
CA MET A 1 -70.07 -2.43 2.34
C MET A 1 -69.26 -2.15 3.59
N SER A 2 -68.06 -1.55 3.42
CA SER A 2 -67.31 -0.76 4.43
C SER A 2 -66.82 -1.49 5.70
N ARG A 3 -65.54 -1.52 6.09
CA ARG A 3 -64.37 -0.69 5.78
C ARG A 3 -63.08 -1.50 5.99
N ILE A 4 -62.14 -1.30 5.07
CA ILE A 4 -60.76 -1.77 5.12
C ILE A 4 -60.01 -0.93 6.15
N THR A 5 -59.42 -1.55 7.17
CA THR A 5 -58.41 -0.91 8.03
C THR A 5 -57.07 -1.55 7.70
N ILE A 6 -56.23 -0.77 7.03
CA ILE A 6 -54.91 -1.14 6.53
C ILE A 6 -53.97 -1.35 7.73
N VAL A 7 -53.51 -2.59 7.91
CA VAL A 7 -52.29 -2.89 8.68
C VAL A 7 -51.13 -2.70 7.72
N ALA A 8 -50.37 -1.62 7.88
CA ALA A 8 -49.11 -1.41 7.18
C ALA A 8 -48.02 -1.09 8.21
N VAL A 9 -47.59 -2.13 8.92
CA VAL A 9 -46.33 -2.15 9.66
C VAL A 9 -45.39 -3.05 8.87
N THR A 10 -44.49 -2.47 8.06
CA THR A 10 -43.16 -3.07 7.88
C THR A 10 -42.17 -2.02 7.39
N ALA A 11 -41.35 -1.57 8.35
CA ALA A 11 -40.02 -1.00 8.24
C ALA A 11 -39.53 -0.64 6.82
N LEU A 12 -39.58 0.65 6.51
CA LEU A 12 -38.69 1.26 5.55
C LEU A 12 -37.27 1.04 6.09
N PHE A 13 -36.54 0.08 5.53
CA PHE A 13 -35.10 -0.06 5.71
C PHE A 13 -34.48 1.23 5.21
N ALA A 14 -34.27 2.20 6.10
CA ALA A 14 -33.30 3.25 5.87
C ALA A 14 -31.95 2.53 5.81
N PHE A 15 -31.51 2.21 4.60
CA PHE A 15 -30.10 1.93 4.35
C PHE A 15 -29.39 3.26 4.66
N THR A 16 -29.06 3.47 5.93
CA THR A 16 -28.13 4.50 6.32
C THR A 16 -26.84 4.12 5.60
N LEU A 17 -26.56 4.77 4.46
CA LEU A 17 -25.19 4.83 3.98
C LEU A 17 -24.41 5.41 5.16
N ALA A 18 -23.67 4.56 5.86
CA ALA A 18 -22.69 5.02 6.81
C ALA A 18 -21.85 6.04 6.04
N PRO A 19 -21.62 7.25 6.59
CA PRO A 19 -20.74 8.20 5.95
C PRO A 19 -19.42 7.48 5.71
N ALA A 20 -18.98 7.43 4.45
CA ALA A 20 -17.67 6.87 4.15
C ALA A 20 -16.66 7.72 4.92
N VAL A 21 -15.95 7.07 5.84
CA VAL A 21 -14.93 7.75 6.63
C VAL A 21 -13.81 8.09 5.66
N ALA A 22 -13.39 9.34 5.69
CA ALA A 22 -12.23 9.81 4.95
C ALA A 22 -10.99 9.08 5.49
N GLU A 23 -10.37 8.27 4.65
CA GLU A 23 -9.23 7.43 5.02
C GLU A 23 -8.00 7.81 4.19
N ASP A 24 -6.83 7.72 4.81
CA ASP A 24 -5.56 7.81 4.13
C ASP A 24 -5.00 6.41 3.89
N VAL A 25 -4.52 6.15 2.67
CA VAL A 25 -3.85 4.89 2.34
C VAL A 25 -2.34 5.09 2.29
N LEU A 26 -1.58 4.20 2.94
CA LEU A 26 -0.13 4.18 2.81
C LEU A 26 0.28 3.49 1.52
N ILE A 27 0.93 4.21 0.62
CA ILE A 27 1.51 3.65 -0.61
C ILE A 27 2.96 4.12 -0.72
N THR A 28 3.90 3.23 -0.41
CA THR A 28 5.32 3.60 -0.19
C THR A 28 5.91 4.43 -1.32
N GLN A 29 5.66 4.05 -2.57
CA GLN A 29 6.24 4.67 -3.76
C GLN A 29 5.29 5.63 -4.48
N TYR A 30 4.23 6.09 -3.83
CA TYR A 30 3.28 7.00 -4.46
C TYR A 30 3.96 8.26 -4.97
N LYS A 31 3.81 8.52 -6.28
CA LYS A 31 4.47 9.60 -7.05
C LYS A 31 5.99 9.56 -7.08
N ALA A 32 6.64 8.57 -6.47
CA ALA A 32 8.09 8.38 -6.50
C ALA A 32 8.53 7.57 -7.74
N ASP A 33 7.74 6.57 -8.12
CA ASP A 33 7.97 5.76 -9.32
C ASP A 33 6.63 5.27 -9.93
N PRO A 34 6.65 4.61 -11.09
CA PRO A 34 5.42 4.15 -11.76
C PRO A 34 4.57 3.13 -10.98
N SER A 35 5.11 2.47 -9.96
CA SER A 35 4.34 1.46 -9.18
C SER A 35 3.15 2.05 -8.42
N GLY A 36 3.19 3.35 -8.12
CA GLY A 36 2.08 4.07 -7.48
C GLY A 36 0.93 4.43 -8.43
N ALA A 37 1.12 4.31 -9.75
CA ALA A 37 0.15 4.77 -10.75
C ALA A 37 -1.23 4.07 -10.66
N PRO A 38 -1.33 2.73 -10.45
CA PRO A 38 -2.63 2.07 -10.33
C PRO A 38 -3.49 2.62 -9.19
N TYR A 39 -2.87 3.00 -8.07
CA TYR A 39 -3.57 3.61 -6.94
C TYR A 39 -4.10 5.01 -7.28
N GLY A 40 -3.28 5.83 -7.96
CA GLY A 40 -3.72 7.14 -8.44
C GLY A 40 -4.91 7.04 -9.39
N VAL A 41 -4.86 6.12 -10.35
CA VAL A 41 -5.98 5.86 -11.27
C VAL A 41 -7.21 5.37 -10.51
N ALA A 42 -7.06 4.46 -9.55
CA ALA A 42 -8.19 3.94 -8.77
C ALA A 42 -8.87 5.02 -7.90
N ILE A 43 -8.10 5.97 -7.36
CA ILE A 43 -8.62 7.14 -6.64
C ILE A 43 -9.37 8.06 -7.60
N GLU A 44 -8.76 8.43 -8.73
CA GLU A 44 -9.36 9.34 -9.72
C GLU A 44 -10.65 8.78 -10.33
N GLN A 45 -10.65 7.48 -10.65
CA GLN A 45 -11.80 6.77 -11.23
C GLN A 45 -12.87 6.37 -10.18
N GLY A 46 -12.63 6.69 -8.90
CA GLY A 46 -13.54 6.43 -7.79
C GLY A 46 -13.78 4.94 -7.51
N PHE A 47 -12.81 4.06 -7.80
CA PHE A 47 -12.95 2.62 -7.55
C PHE A 47 -13.03 2.30 -6.06
N PHE A 48 -12.25 2.97 -5.21
CA PHE A 48 -12.36 2.85 -3.77
C PHE A 48 -13.75 3.31 -3.27
N LYS A 49 -14.24 4.45 -3.77
CA LYS A 49 -15.58 4.96 -3.43
C LYS A 49 -16.69 3.99 -3.80
N LYS A 50 -16.61 3.35 -4.97
CA LYS A 50 -17.55 2.30 -5.40
C LYS A 50 -17.50 1.06 -4.49
N ALA A 51 -16.36 0.80 -3.86
CA ALA A 51 -16.20 -0.26 -2.86
C ALA A 51 -16.60 0.19 -1.43
N GLY A 52 -17.08 1.43 -1.25
CA GLY A 52 -17.50 1.98 0.04
C GLY A 52 -16.37 2.59 0.87
N ILE A 53 -15.18 2.78 0.30
CA ILE A 53 -14.00 3.34 0.97
C ILE A 53 -13.71 4.73 0.40
N ASP A 54 -13.68 5.77 1.24
CA ASP A 54 -13.37 7.12 0.79
C ASP A 54 -11.91 7.46 1.05
N ILE A 55 -11.04 7.12 0.09
CA ILE A 55 -9.63 7.48 0.15
C ILE A 55 -9.47 8.98 -0.15
N THR A 56 -9.14 9.77 0.86
CA THR A 56 -8.95 11.23 0.75
C THR A 56 -7.50 11.65 0.63
N GLY A 57 -6.57 10.77 1.01
CA GLY A 57 -5.14 11.03 0.94
C GLY A 57 -4.32 9.77 0.69
N VAL A 58 -3.10 9.99 0.22
CA VAL A 58 -2.10 8.94 0.06
C VAL A 58 -0.85 9.35 0.80
N ILE A 59 -0.46 8.53 1.76
CA ILE A 59 0.77 8.70 2.53
C ILE A 59 1.89 7.97 1.78
N SER A 60 2.91 8.72 1.34
CA SER A 60 4.12 8.14 0.78
C SER A 60 5.02 7.59 1.89
N GLY A 61 5.80 6.56 1.59
CA GLY A 61 6.63 5.87 2.57
C GLY A 61 7.88 6.67 2.95
N ALA A 62 8.29 6.55 4.22
CA ALA A 62 9.48 7.20 4.78
C ALA A 62 10.66 6.23 4.97
N GLY A 63 10.69 5.13 4.20
CA GLY A 63 11.68 4.04 4.29
C GLY A 63 11.08 2.75 4.86
N GLY A 64 11.66 1.59 4.49
CA GLY A 64 11.01 0.28 4.63
C GLY A 64 10.38 -0.02 5.99
N GLY A 65 11.16 0.05 7.07
CA GLY A 65 10.64 -0.22 8.42
C GLY A 65 9.69 0.86 8.95
N THR A 66 9.87 2.12 8.54
CA THR A 66 8.94 3.20 8.92
C THR A 66 7.61 3.03 8.21
N SER A 67 7.62 2.71 6.92
CA SER A 67 6.39 2.42 6.16
C SER A 67 5.62 1.25 6.78
N VAL A 68 6.28 0.16 7.19
CA VAL A 68 5.58 -0.96 7.85
C VAL A 68 4.89 -0.50 9.13
N ARG A 69 5.57 0.26 10.00
CA ARG A 69 4.93 0.78 11.23
C ARG A 69 3.77 1.73 10.93
N SER A 70 3.90 2.57 9.90
CA SER A 70 2.83 3.46 9.46
C SER A 70 1.63 2.68 8.91
N ALA A 71 1.83 1.55 8.24
CA ALA A 71 0.75 0.68 7.76
C ALA A 71 0.00 0.01 8.91
N ILE A 72 0.71 -0.46 9.94
CA ILE A 72 0.12 -1.08 11.13
C ILE A 72 -0.69 -0.06 11.93
N ALA A 73 -0.21 1.19 12.00
CA ALA A 73 -0.87 2.26 12.73
C ALA A 73 -1.99 2.96 11.94
N SER A 74 -2.24 2.59 10.69
CA SER A 74 -3.30 3.21 9.88
C SER A 74 -4.67 2.67 10.27
N ASP A 75 -5.67 3.55 10.29
CA ASP A 75 -7.06 3.14 10.58
C ASP A 75 -7.61 2.16 9.52
N LEU A 76 -7.14 2.28 8.27
CA LEU A 76 -7.49 1.39 7.17
C LEU A 76 -6.90 -0.04 7.37
N GLY A 77 -5.85 -0.19 8.18
CA GLY A 77 -5.17 -1.48 8.41
C GLY A 77 -4.53 -2.08 7.16
N PHE A 78 -4.36 -1.27 6.11
CA PHE A 78 -3.79 -1.66 4.81
C PHE A 78 -2.71 -0.67 4.38
N GLY A 79 -1.68 -1.18 3.70
CA GLY A 79 -0.67 -0.37 3.06
C GLY A 79 0.15 -1.15 2.04
N ASP A 80 0.60 -0.45 1.00
CA ASP A 80 1.59 -0.94 0.04
C ASP A 80 3.00 -0.60 0.53
N VAL A 81 3.77 -1.65 0.80
CA VAL A 81 5.08 -1.62 1.43
C VAL A 81 6.00 -2.65 0.79
N SER A 82 7.31 -2.38 0.82
CA SER A 82 8.30 -3.30 0.25
C SER A 82 8.25 -4.67 0.94
N PRO A 83 8.43 -5.80 0.22
CA PRO A 83 8.31 -7.13 0.81
C PRO A 83 9.30 -7.43 1.93
N ALA A 84 10.56 -7.04 1.78
CA ALA A 84 11.62 -7.37 2.73
C ALA A 84 11.36 -6.85 4.17
N PRO A 85 11.01 -5.57 4.40
CA PRO A 85 10.67 -5.09 5.73
C PRO A 85 9.37 -5.70 6.29
N VAL A 86 8.39 -6.06 5.46
CA VAL A 86 7.17 -6.77 5.91
C VAL A 86 7.51 -8.16 6.42
N ILE A 87 8.29 -8.93 5.66
CA ILE A 87 8.74 -10.27 6.06
C ILE A 87 9.51 -10.18 7.38
N ALA A 88 10.43 -9.22 7.50
CA ALA A 88 11.19 -9.02 8.73
C ALA A 88 10.29 -8.68 9.94
N ALA A 89 9.20 -7.92 9.75
CA ALA A 89 8.24 -7.60 10.80
C ALA A 89 7.39 -8.84 11.20
N ILE A 90 6.96 -9.64 10.22
CA ILE A 90 6.29 -10.93 10.48
C ILE A 90 7.19 -11.86 11.30
N GLU A 91 8.47 -11.96 10.93
CA GLU A 91 9.46 -12.74 11.71
C GLU A 91 9.70 -12.20 13.12
N GLN A 92 9.41 -10.91 13.36
CA GLN A 92 9.49 -10.27 14.67
C GLN A 92 8.21 -10.44 15.50
N GLY A 93 7.18 -11.10 14.95
CA GLY A 93 5.93 -11.42 15.65
C GLY A 93 4.82 -10.40 15.44
N GLU A 94 4.96 -9.46 14.51
CA GLU A 94 3.87 -8.55 14.14
C GLU A 94 2.75 -9.32 13.40
N ASP A 95 1.49 -9.05 13.76
CA ASP A 95 0.32 -9.66 13.12
C ASP A 95 0.01 -8.98 11.76
N ILE A 96 0.81 -9.32 10.75
CA ILE A 96 0.71 -8.78 9.40
C ILE A 96 0.45 -9.90 8.40
N LYS A 97 -0.47 -9.65 7.46
CA LYS A 97 -0.77 -10.59 6.36
C LYS A 97 -0.47 -9.93 5.02
N ILE A 98 0.33 -10.62 4.20
CA ILE A 98 0.55 -10.22 2.79
C ILE A 98 -0.65 -10.72 1.98
N VAL A 99 -1.49 -9.79 1.51
CA VAL A 99 -2.73 -10.11 0.77
C VAL A 99 -2.58 -9.97 -0.75
N ALA A 100 -1.56 -9.22 -1.21
CA ALA A 100 -1.30 -8.98 -2.63
C ALA A 100 0.18 -8.69 -2.88
N LEU A 101 0.62 -8.91 -4.12
CA LEU A 101 1.94 -8.49 -4.61
C LEU A 101 1.73 -7.60 -5.85
N GLY A 102 2.20 -6.36 -5.79
CA GLY A 102 2.11 -5.40 -6.90
C GLY A 102 3.06 -5.68 -8.06
N SER A 103 4.12 -6.45 -7.81
CA SER A 103 5.05 -6.95 -8.83
C SER A 103 5.30 -8.44 -8.64
N ARG A 104 5.40 -9.17 -9.75
CA ARG A 104 5.74 -10.60 -9.79
C ARG A 104 7.22 -10.85 -10.05
N SER A 105 8.02 -9.79 -10.19
CA SER A 105 9.44 -9.88 -10.54
C SER A 105 10.25 -8.86 -9.77
N LEU A 106 11.48 -9.23 -9.40
CA LEU A 106 12.48 -8.33 -8.84
C LEU A 106 13.40 -7.76 -9.93
N ALA A 107 13.09 -7.97 -11.21
CA ALA A 107 13.93 -7.55 -12.34
C ALA A 107 14.07 -6.02 -12.46
N ASP A 108 13.24 -5.26 -11.76
CA ASP A 108 13.33 -3.81 -11.58
C ASP A 108 14.43 -3.39 -10.58
N ASN A 109 14.85 -4.28 -9.68
CA ASN A 109 15.92 -4.03 -8.74
C ASN A 109 17.27 -4.32 -9.37
N VAL A 110 17.87 -3.29 -9.97
CA VAL A 110 19.14 -3.37 -10.67
C VAL A 110 20.25 -2.57 -9.97
N VAL A 111 21.46 -3.12 -9.99
CA VAL A 111 22.67 -2.36 -9.61
C VAL A 111 23.09 -1.54 -10.82
N ILE A 112 23.03 -0.22 -10.68
CA ILE A 112 23.45 0.72 -11.72
C ILE A 112 24.89 1.15 -11.46
N VAL A 113 25.70 1.12 -12.51
CA VAL A 113 27.06 1.68 -12.53
C VAL A 113 27.18 2.73 -13.63
N MET A 114 28.07 3.70 -13.45
CA MET A 114 28.35 4.69 -14.48
C MET A 114 28.90 4.03 -15.75
N PRO A 115 28.65 4.57 -16.96
CA PRO A 115 29.13 3.99 -18.22
C PRO A 115 30.64 3.67 -18.21
N ASN A 116 31.44 4.55 -17.62
CA ASN A 116 32.90 4.42 -17.53
C ASN A 116 33.37 3.77 -16.20
N SER A 117 32.49 3.11 -15.46
CA SER A 117 32.84 2.44 -14.21
C SER A 117 33.76 1.25 -14.45
N ALA A 118 34.73 1.07 -13.55
CA ALA A 118 35.59 -0.12 -13.49
C ALA A 118 34.86 -1.37 -12.96
N VAL A 119 33.66 -1.22 -12.38
CA VAL A 119 32.82 -2.34 -11.94
C VAL A 119 32.13 -2.95 -13.16
N LYS A 120 32.51 -4.18 -13.53
CA LYS A 120 31.95 -4.92 -14.68
C LYS A 120 31.25 -6.21 -14.29
N SER A 121 31.42 -6.66 -13.04
CA SER A 121 30.83 -7.85 -12.47
C SER A 121 30.52 -7.66 -10.99
N VAL A 122 29.70 -8.56 -10.43
CA VAL A 122 29.40 -8.59 -8.99
C VAL A 122 30.67 -8.71 -8.14
N LYS A 123 31.71 -9.41 -8.63
CA LYS A 123 32.98 -9.58 -7.91
C LYS A 123 33.71 -8.26 -7.68
N ASP A 124 33.55 -7.31 -8.59
CA ASP A 124 34.23 -6.00 -8.54
C ASP A 124 33.62 -5.06 -7.47
N LEU A 125 32.46 -5.44 -6.91
CA LEU A 125 31.82 -4.73 -5.79
C LEU A 125 32.53 -4.97 -4.46
N LYS A 126 33.38 -6.01 -4.36
CA LYS A 126 34.07 -6.34 -3.10
C LYS A 126 34.93 -5.17 -2.62
N GLY A 127 34.66 -4.70 -1.40
CA GLY A 127 35.38 -3.57 -0.79
C GLY A 127 35.01 -2.19 -1.36
N LYS A 128 34.04 -2.11 -2.29
CA LYS A 128 33.48 -0.84 -2.76
C LYS A 128 32.35 -0.39 -1.84
N LYS A 129 32.05 0.91 -1.87
CA LYS A 129 30.87 1.46 -1.21
C LYS A 129 29.65 1.24 -2.09
N PHE A 130 28.56 0.75 -1.50
CA PHE A 130 27.28 0.51 -2.17
C PHE A 130 26.26 1.51 -1.65
N ALA A 131 25.67 2.33 -2.52
CA ALA A 131 24.64 3.28 -2.15
C ALA A 131 23.27 2.57 -2.12
N ILE A 132 22.47 2.88 -1.10
CA ILE A 132 21.10 2.41 -0.95
C ILE A 132 20.17 3.60 -0.81
N SER A 133 18.90 3.42 -1.17
CA SER A 133 17.88 4.47 -1.05
C SER A 133 17.63 4.88 0.39
N ASN A 134 17.54 3.91 1.31
CA ASN A 134 17.36 4.11 2.75
C ASN A 134 17.89 2.89 3.52
N PRO A 135 18.29 3.02 4.80
CA PRO A 135 18.61 1.88 5.64
C PRO A 135 17.48 0.83 5.63
N LYS A 136 17.84 -0.45 5.47
CA LYS A 136 16.92 -1.61 5.41
C LYS A 136 15.96 -1.62 4.21
N SER A 137 16.24 -0.90 3.12
CA SER A 137 15.37 -0.91 1.93
C SER A 137 15.44 -2.19 1.09
N LEU A 138 16.53 -2.97 1.19
CA LEU A 138 16.79 -4.17 0.38
C LEU A 138 16.86 -5.48 1.19
N GLY A 139 16.40 -5.47 2.45
CA GLY A 139 16.53 -6.60 3.38
C GLY A 139 17.43 -6.29 4.59
N ARG A 140 17.67 -7.32 5.41
CA ARG A 140 18.54 -7.24 6.60
C ARG A 140 20.00 -6.97 6.24
#